data_AF-A0A938K400-F1
#
_entry.id   AF-A0A938K400-F1
#
_cell.length_a   1.000
_cell.length_b   1.000
_cell.length_c   1.000
_cell.angle_alpha   90.00
_cell.angle_beta   90.00
_cell.angle_gamma   90.00
#
_symmetry.space_group_name_H-M   'P 1'
#
loop_
_entity.id
_entity.type
_entity.pdbx_description
1 polymer ?
#
loop_
_entity_poly.entity_id
_entity_poly.type
_entity_poly.pdbx_seq_one_letter_code
_entity_poly.pdbx_strand_id
1 'polypeptide(L)' 'MNREPLLVIDCDTCVMRDTDACHDCVMSFLCRDDPHEAVVFDLAEIRAMRVLAEAGLVPNLRHRAPGHASAS' A
#
# COMPACT_ATOMS: atom_id res chain seq x y z
N MET A 1 -13.55 9.80 -20.00
CA MET A 1 -12.91 9.64 -18.67
C MET A 1 -12.27 8.28 -18.59
N ASN A 2 -10.97 8.19 -18.86
CA ASN A 2 -10.22 6.95 -18.76
C ASN A 2 -9.93 6.77 -17.26
N ARG A 3 -10.65 5.87 -16.60
CA ARG A 3 -10.43 5.60 -15.18
C ARG A 3 -9.15 4.78 -15.10
N GLU A 4 -8.05 5.46 -14.77
CA GLU A 4 -6.79 4.81 -14.41
C GLU A 4 -7.10 3.73 -13.36
N PRO A 5 -6.46 2.55 -13.43
CA PRO A 5 -6.74 1.47 -12.51
C PRO A 5 -6.39 1.93 -11.09
N LEU A 6 -7.43 2.29 -10.32
CA LEU A 6 -7.31 2.66 -8.93
C LEU A 6 -7.03 1.40 -8.13
N LEU A 7 -5.90 1.36 -7.44
CA LEU A 7 -5.65 0.38 -6.39
C LEU A 7 -6.44 0.81 -5.15
N VAL A 8 -7.45 0.00 -4.78
CA VAL A 8 -8.17 0.16 -3.53
C VAL A 8 -7.58 -0.81 -2.52
N ILE A 9 -7.12 -0.30 -1.39
CA ILE A 9 -6.66 -1.09 -0.24
C ILE A 9 -7.79 -1.07 0.78
N ASP A 10 -8.38 -2.24 1.01
CA ASP A 10 -9.43 -2.44 2.00
C ASP A 10 -8.93 -3.44 3.05
N CYS A 11 -8.63 -2.91 4.24
CA CYS A 11 -8.10 -3.72 5.34
C CYS A 11 -9.13 -4.72 5.89
N ASP A 12 -10.43 -4.52 5.68
CA ASP A 12 -11.46 -5.44 6.17
C ASP A 12 -11.62 -6.68 5.28
N THR A 13 -11.29 -6.58 4.00
CA THR A 13 -11.34 -7.71 3.05
C THR A 13 -9.97 -8.33 2.75
N CYS A 14 -8.88 -7.72 3.21
CA CYS A 14 -7.52 -8.20 2.97
C CYS A 14 -7.27 -9.57 3.62
N VAL A 15 -6.79 -10.55 2.84
CA VAL A 15 -6.51 -11.91 3.37
C VAL A 15 -5.34 -11.96 4.35
N MET A 16 -4.52 -10.90 4.41
CA MET A 16 -3.42 -10.77 5.36
C MET A 16 -3.85 -10.21 6.71
N ARG A 17 -5.13 -9.85 6.89
CA ARG A 17 -5.66 -9.29 8.14
C ARG A 17 -5.30 -10.20 9.33
N ASP A 18 -4.95 -9.58 10.45
CA ASP A 18 -4.55 -10.24 11.70
C ASP A 18 -3.28 -11.11 11.63
N THR A 19 -2.51 -11.05 10.54
CA THR A 19 -1.18 -11.67 10.44
C THR A 19 -0.05 -10.69 10.79
N ASP A 20 1.16 -11.20 11.01
CA ASP A 20 2.36 -10.39 11.23
C ASP A 20 2.59 -9.36 10.10
N ALA A 21 2.23 -9.71 8.87
CA ALA A 21 2.34 -8.80 7.73
C ALA A 21 1.37 -7.61 7.82
N CYS A 22 0.19 -7.80 8.43
CA CYS A 22 -0.77 -6.72 8.69
C CYS A 22 -0.37 -5.89 9.90
N HIS A 23 0.22 -6.50 10.93
CA HIS A 23 0.76 -5.78 12.09
C HIS A 23 1.94 -4.87 11.70
N ASP A 24 2.75 -5.28 10.74
CA ASP A 24 3.83 -4.49 10.12
C ASP A 24 3.35 -3.67 8.89
N CYS A 25 2.05 -3.40 8.78
CA CYS A 25 1.49 -2.67 7.65
C CYS A 25 1.43 -1.15 7.92
N VAL A 26 1.89 -0.37 6.95
CA VAL A 26 1.88 1.10 6.97
C VAL A 26 0.46 1.69 7.04
N MET A 27 -0.57 0.94 6.63
CA MET A 27 -1.97 1.42 6.63
C MET A 27 -2.46 1.77 8.05
N SER A 28 -1.92 1.12 9.08
CA SER A 28 -2.22 1.48 10.47
C SER A 28 -1.77 2.90 10.84
N PHE A 29 -0.81 3.48 10.10
CA PHE A 29 -0.38 4.86 10.23
C PHE A 29 -1.16 5.77 9.28
N LEU A 30 -1.23 5.42 8.00
CA LEU A 30 -1.89 6.25 6.98
C LEU A 30 -3.40 6.45 7.22
N CYS A 31 -4.07 5.49 7.84
CA CYS A 31 -5.50 5.60 8.18
C CYS A 31 -5.76 6.06 9.62
N ARG A 32 -4.71 6.36 10.40
CA ARG A 32 -4.86 6.90 11.77
C ARG A 32 -5.11 8.40 11.77
N ASP A 33 -4.58 9.10 10.78
CA ASP A 33 -4.76 10.54 10.60
C ASP A 33 -6.17 10.86 10.09
N ASP A 34 -6.51 12.15 10.05
CA ASP A 34 -7.81 12.61 9.57
C ASP A 34 -8.03 12.09 8.13
N PRO A 35 -9.14 11.38 7.84
CA PRO A 35 -9.40 10.79 6.52
C PRO A 35 -9.50 11.83 5.39
N HIS A 36 -9.47 13.12 5.71
CA HIS A 36 -9.43 14.21 4.74
C HIS A 36 -8.01 14.64 4.33
N GLU A 37 -6.95 14.13 4.97
CA GLU A 37 -5.57 14.47 4.62
C GLU A 37 -4.96 13.44 3.67
N ALA A 38 -4.73 13.86 2.42
CA ALA A 38 -4.10 13.02 1.42
C ALA A 38 -2.59 12.98 1.62
N VAL A 39 -2.03 11.77 1.72
CA VAL A 39 -0.57 11.58 1.65
C VAL A 39 -0.13 11.60 0.19
N VAL A 40 0.63 12.62 -0.17
CA VAL A 40 1.13 12.84 -1.53
C VAL A 40 2.63 12.61 -1.54
N PHE A 41 3.09 11.74 -2.44
CA PHE A 41 4.51 11.54 -2.68
C PHE A 41 4.93 12.23 -3.97
N ASP A 42 6.04 12.97 -3.92
CA ASP A 42 6.65 13.51 -5.11
C ASP A 42 7.45 12.44 -5.89
N LEU A 43 7.97 12.83 -7.05
CA LEU A 43 8.71 11.91 -7.91
C LEU A 43 10.03 11.42 -7.29
N ALA A 44 10.71 12.27 -6.52
CA ALA A 44 11.96 11.91 -5.86
C ALA A 44 11.69 10.90 -4.73
N GLU A 45 10.62 11.10 -3.96
CA GLU A 45 10.18 10.19 -2.90
C GLU A 45 9.80 8.82 -3.47
N ILE A 46 9.00 8.78 -4.54
CA ILE A 46 8.65 7.51 -5.22
C ILE A 46 9.90 6.78 -5.73
N ARG A 47 10.91 7.50 -6.25
CA ARG A 47 12.17 6.88 -6.68
C ARG A 47 12.96 6.32 -5.49
N ALA A 48 13.04 7.07 -4.39
CA ALA A 48 13.71 6.61 -3.19
C ALA A 48 13.04 5.34 -2.64
N MET A 49 11.71 5.31 -2.57
CA MET A 49 10.95 4.13 -2.15
C MET A 49 11.24 2.90 -3.02
N ARG A 50 11.37 3.07 -4.35
CA ARG A 50 11.75 1.97 -5.25
C ARG A 50 13.15 1.43 -4.96
N VAL A 51 14.14 2.31 -4.80
CA VAL A 51 15.52 1.90 -4.47
C VAL A 51 15.58 1.15 -3.14
N LEU A 52 14.84 1.63 -2.14
CA LEU A 52 14.76 0.96 -0.85
C LEU A 52 14.09 -0.41 -0.97
N ALA A 53 13.05 -0.55 -1.79
CA ALA A 53 12.37 -1.82 -2.01
C ALA A 53 13.27 -2.83 -2.75
N GLU A 54 14.01 -2.38 -3.76
CA GLU A 54 15.00 -3.17 -4.49
C GLU A 54 16.14 -3.65 -3.58
N ALA A 55 16.54 -2.82 -2.62
CA ALA A 55 17.53 -3.16 -1.59
C ALA A 55 16.96 -4.02 -0.44
N GLY A 56 15.65 -4.30 -0.42
CA GLY A 56 14.98 -5.07 0.64
C GLY A 56 14.81 -4.31 1.97
N LEU A 57 14.97 -2.99 1.97
CA LEU A 57 14.87 -2.14 3.16
C LEU A 57 13.43 -1.69 3.47
N VAL A 58 12.55 -1.71 2.47
CA VAL A 58 11.10 -1.50 2.66
C VAL A 58 10.33 -2.62 1.97
N PRO A 59 9.16 -3.01 2.49
CA PRO A 59 8.36 -4.04 1.86
C PRO A 59 7.69 -3.54 0.57
N ASN A 60 7.58 -4.43 -0.41
CA ASN A 60 6.68 -4.26 -1.55
C ASN A 60 5.21 -4.32 -1.09
N LEU A 61 4.27 -4.00 -1.99
CA LEU A 61 2.84 -4.10 -1.69
C LEU A 61 2.45 -5.52 -1.24
N ARG A 62 2.09 -5.66 0.04
CA ARG A 62 1.66 -6.93 0.65
C ARG A 62 0.14 -7.17 0.57
N HIS A 63 -0.62 -6.14 0.21
CA HIS A 63 -2.08 -6.22 0.12
C HIS A 63 -2.52 -7.25 -0.92
N ARG A 64 -3.48 -8.08 -0.54
CA ARG A 64 -4.14 -9.07 -1.39
C ARG A 64 -5.63 -9.04 -1.09
N ALA A 65 -6.43 -8.43 -1.96
CA ALA A 65 -7.88 -8.60 -1.84
C ALA A 65 -8.31 -9.95 -2.41
N PRO A 66 -9.48 -10.45 -2.01
CA PRO A 66 -10.09 -11.62 -2.60
C PRO A 66 -10.41 -11.30 -4.07
N GLY A 67 -9.64 -11.85 -5.01
CA GLY A 67 -9.95 -11.80 -6.44
C GLY A 67 -9.36 -10.65 -7.26
N HIS A 68 -8.55 -9.73 -6.72
CA HIS A 68 -7.69 -8.89 -7.56
C HIS A 68 -6.32 -9.58 -7.72
N ALA A 69 -6.02 -10.11 -8.90
CA ALA A 69 -4.67 -10.57 -9.19
C ALA A 69 -3.74 -9.34 -9.21
N SER A 70 -2.66 -9.38 -8.43
CA SER A 70 -1.58 -8.40 -8.55
C SER A 70 -1.06 -8.43 -9.99
N ALA A 71 -1.15 -7.33 -10.72
CA ALA A 71 -0.46 -7.18 -12.00
C ALA A 71 1.04 -7.23 -11.71
N SER A 72 1.66 -8.36 -12.07
CA SER A 72 3.12 -8.52 -12.15
C SER A 72 3.68 -7.85 -13.39
#